data_AF-A0A4Q6XMM1-F1
#
_entry.id   AF-A0A4Q6XMM1-F1
#
_cell.length_a   1.000
_cell.length_b   1.000
_cell.length_c   1.000
_cell.angle_alpha   90.00
_cell.angle_beta   90.00
_cell.angle_gamma   90.00
#
_symmetry.space_group_name_H-M   'P 1'
#
loop_
_entity.id
_entity.type
_entity.pdbx_description
1 polymer ?
#
loop_
_entity_poly.entity_id
_entity_poly.type
_entity_poly.pdbx_seq_one_letter_code
_entity_poly.pdbx_strand_id
1 'polypeptide(L)'
;MIVLNHQMSEFLLSRGNTPIPETLELKILEGFYEHADTIVFAFYKDRLEHLDYDTVISRYGDLTGFEASTNRIHIDDYIHNENFTTNEIINIGFSLVQLVQNLWNKLRDDECSIILSSDLESDFGSNASLTFHKKRANEILMDSLDGCLQAVFICDNNDSITI
;
A
#
# COMPACT_ATOMS: atom_id res chain seq x y z
N MET A 1 6.15 -11.51 6.41
CA MET A 1 7.00 -10.97 7.49
C MET A 1 6.55 -9.56 7.79
N ILE A 2 6.14 -9.28 9.04
CA ILE A 2 5.75 -7.92 9.44
C ILE A 2 7.00 -7.11 9.79
N VAL A 3 7.14 -5.94 9.19
CA VAL A 3 8.21 -4.97 9.49
C VAL A 3 7.57 -3.60 9.71
N LEU A 4 7.89 -2.93 10.81
CA LEU A 4 7.52 -1.54 11.03
C LEU A 4 8.59 -0.80 11.81
N ASN A 5 8.69 0.51 11.63
CA ASN A 5 9.62 1.35 12.37
C ASN A 5 8.98 1.97 13.63
N HIS A 6 9.81 2.67 14.41
CA HIS A 6 9.39 3.25 15.69
C HIS A 6 8.19 4.20 15.54
N GLN A 7 8.23 5.08 14.54
CA GLN A 7 7.18 6.06 14.27
C GLN A 7 5.83 5.36 14.02
N MET A 8 5.81 4.35 13.17
CA MET A 8 4.58 3.59 12.89
C MET A 8 4.07 2.84 14.13
N SER A 9 4.98 2.31 14.95
CA SER A 9 4.62 1.62 16.20
C SER A 9 3.83 2.54 17.14
N GLU A 10 4.26 3.80 17.28
CA GLU A 10 3.58 4.77 18.15
C GLU A 10 2.14 5.05 17.71
N PHE A 11 1.89 5.18 16.41
CA PHE A 11 0.54 5.34 15.88
C PHE A 11 -0.34 4.12 16.17
N LEU A 12 0.17 2.92 15.87
CA LEU A 12 -0.61 1.68 16.02
C LEU A 12 -0.91 1.33 17.49
N LEU A 13 -0.09 1.79 18.45
CA LEU A 13 -0.38 1.69 19.89
C LEU A 13 -1.58 2.54 20.32
N SER A 14 -1.82 3.65 19.64
CA SER A 14 -2.92 4.59 19.92
C SER A 14 -4.12 4.42 18.97
N ARG A 15 -4.19 3.27 18.30
CA ARG A 15 -5.18 3.05 17.23
C ARG A 15 -6.61 3.21 17.73
N GLY A 16 -7.42 3.81 16.86
CA GLY A 16 -8.86 3.89 17.00
C GLY A 16 -9.56 3.09 15.91
N ASN A 17 -10.89 3.10 15.94
CA ASN A 17 -11.70 2.60 14.84
C ASN A 17 -12.11 3.79 13.96
N THR A 18 -11.36 4.01 12.86
CA THR A 18 -11.72 5.02 11.85
C THR A 18 -12.18 4.27 10.60
N PRO A 19 -13.43 4.46 10.15
CA PRO A 19 -13.94 3.74 8.99
C PRO A 19 -13.20 4.16 7.72
N ILE A 20 -13.03 3.22 6.80
CA ILE A 20 -12.51 3.51 5.46
C ILE A 20 -13.55 4.39 4.73
N PRO A 21 -13.13 5.45 4.02
CA PRO A 21 -14.03 6.20 3.15
C PRO A 21 -14.68 5.29 2.10
N GLU A 22 -16.02 5.30 2.00
CA GLU A 22 -16.79 4.38 1.15
C GLU A 22 -16.30 4.38 -0.31
N THR A 23 -15.97 5.56 -0.86
CA THR A 23 -15.46 5.69 -2.23
C THR A 23 -14.14 4.95 -2.45
N LEU A 24 -13.28 4.92 -1.43
CA LEU A 24 -11.99 4.24 -1.49
C LEU A 24 -12.17 2.73 -1.27
N GLU A 25 -13.03 2.34 -0.33
CA GLU A 25 -13.39 0.94 -0.11
C GLU A 25 -13.95 0.30 -1.39
N LEU A 26 -14.94 0.94 -2.03
CA LEU A 26 -15.55 0.46 -3.26
C LEU A 26 -14.53 0.28 -4.39
N LYS A 27 -13.59 1.23 -4.55
CA LYS A 27 -12.51 1.14 -5.55
C LYS A 27 -11.61 -0.07 -5.32
N ILE A 28 -11.22 -0.33 -4.07
CA ILE A 28 -10.37 -1.49 -3.74
C ILE A 28 -11.15 -2.79 -3.95
N LEU A 29 -12.44 -2.82 -3.62
CA LEU A 29 -13.31 -3.98 -3.82
C LEU A 29 -13.54 -4.34 -5.30
N GLU A 30 -13.22 -3.46 -6.25
CA GLU A 30 -13.14 -3.82 -7.68
C GLU A 30 -12.08 -4.90 -7.94
N GLY A 31 -11.12 -5.09 -7.03
CA GLY A 31 -10.12 -6.13 -7.07
C GLY A 31 -8.86 -5.73 -7.83
N PHE A 32 -8.28 -6.70 -8.52
CA PHE A 32 -6.99 -6.57 -9.18
C PHE A 32 -7.11 -6.87 -10.67
N TYR A 33 -6.29 -6.21 -11.47
CA TYR A 33 -6.13 -6.47 -12.88
C TYR A 33 -4.71 -6.95 -13.15
N GLU A 34 -4.58 -8.12 -13.77
CA GLU A 34 -3.31 -8.74 -14.13
C GLU A 34 -3.17 -8.74 -15.66
N HIS A 35 -2.05 -8.23 -16.15
CA HIS A 35 -1.67 -8.31 -17.56
C HIS A 35 -0.24 -8.83 -17.66
N ALA A 36 -0.11 -9.97 -18.34
CA ALA A 36 1.14 -10.74 -18.39
C ALA A 36 1.70 -10.96 -16.97
N ASP A 37 2.92 -10.55 -16.67
CA ASP A 37 3.56 -10.75 -15.37
C ASP A 37 3.38 -9.59 -14.38
N THR A 38 2.47 -8.65 -14.65
CA THR A 38 2.24 -7.47 -13.81
C THR A 38 0.82 -7.39 -13.27
N ILE A 39 0.68 -6.89 -12.05
CA ILE A 39 -0.62 -6.75 -11.39
C ILE A 39 -0.82 -5.36 -10.78
N VAL A 40 -2.01 -4.82 -10.98
CA VAL A 40 -2.42 -3.54 -10.41
C VAL A 40 -3.81 -3.61 -9.76
N PHE A 41 -4.17 -2.60 -8.96
CA PHE A 41 -5.58 -2.40 -8.62
C PHE A 41 -6.43 -2.26 -9.90
N ALA A 42 -7.64 -2.81 -9.92
CA ALA A 42 -8.49 -2.84 -11.10
C ALA A 42 -8.78 -1.44 -11.68
N PHE A 43 -8.96 -0.43 -10.82
CA PHE A 43 -9.16 0.96 -11.24
C PHE A 43 -7.90 1.62 -11.85
N TYR A 44 -6.76 0.93 -11.86
CA TYR A 44 -5.53 1.32 -12.56
C TYR A 44 -5.24 0.47 -13.81
N LYS A 45 -6.19 -0.37 -14.26
CA LYS A 45 -6.00 -1.26 -15.42
C LYS A 45 -5.47 -0.54 -16.68
N ASP A 46 -5.90 0.70 -16.92
CA ASP A 46 -5.54 1.48 -18.10
C ASP A 46 -4.02 1.77 -18.13
N ARG A 47 -3.34 1.71 -16.97
CA ARG A 47 -1.88 1.84 -16.87
C ARG A 47 -1.12 0.64 -17.43
N LEU A 48 -1.79 -0.50 -17.63
CA LEU A 48 -1.20 -1.71 -18.22
C LEU A 48 -1.51 -1.86 -19.71
N GLU A 49 -2.46 -1.12 -20.28
CA GLU A 49 -2.87 -1.30 -21.70
C GLU A 49 -1.74 -1.02 -22.70
N HIS A 50 -0.73 -0.25 -22.30
CA HIS A 50 0.43 0.10 -23.11
C HIS A 50 1.74 -0.19 -22.38
N LEU A 51 1.77 -1.24 -21.57
CA LEU A 51 2.96 -1.60 -20.81
C LEU A 51 4.11 -1.95 -21.75
N ASP A 52 5.16 -1.13 -21.72
CA ASP A 52 6.43 -1.40 -22.38
C ASP A 52 7.45 -1.85 -21.32
N TYR A 53 7.84 -3.12 -21.40
CA TYR A 53 8.78 -3.73 -20.45
C TYR A 53 10.14 -3.04 -20.46
N ASP A 54 10.62 -2.58 -21.61
CA ASP A 54 11.92 -1.90 -21.68
C ASP A 54 11.87 -0.56 -20.92
N THR A 55 10.77 0.18 -21.08
CA THR A 55 10.50 1.39 -20.29
C THR A 55 10.38 1.08 -18.79
N VAL A 56 9.67 0.01 -18.42
CA VAL A 56 9.54 -0.42 -17.02
C VAL A 56 10.90 -0.67 -16.39
N ILE A 57 11.73 -1.51 -16.99
CA ILE A 57 13.07 -1.83 -16.48
C ILE A 57 13.94 -0.57 -16.42
N SER A 58 13.89 0.29 -17.44
CA SER A 58 14.69 1.52 -17.46
C SER A 58 14.33 2.51 -16.35
N ARG A 59 13.05 2.55 -15.94
CA ARG A 59 12.54 3.55 -14.99
C ARG A 59 12.47 3.03 -13.56
N TYR A 60 12.12 1.77 -13.38
CA TYR A 60 11.82 1.17 -12.07
C TYR A 60 12.83 0.09 -11.68
N GLY A 61 13.69 -0.35 -12.59
CA GLY A 61 14.67 -1.42 -12.38
C GLY A 61 14.06 -2.82 -12.55
N ASP A 62 12.85 -3.04 -12.02
CA ASP A 62 12.15 -4.32 -12.08
C ASP A 62 10.61 -4.15 -12.04
N LEU A 63 9.88 -5.29 -12.06
CA LEU A 63 8.41 -5.29 -12.01
C LEU A 63 7.89 -4.93 -10.62
N THR A 64 8.59 -5.31 -9.56
CA THR A 64 8.25 -4.98 -8.17
C THR A 64 8.22 -3.47 -7.93
N GLY A 65 9.24 -2.74 -8.38
CA GLY A 65 9.30 -1.29 -8.31
C GLY A 65 8.21 -0.62 -9.15
N PHE A 66 7.92 -1.16 -10.33
CA PHE A 66 6.80 -0.69 -11.14
C PHE A 66 5.45 -0.87 -10.45
N GLU A 67 5.17 -2.05 -9.93
CA GLU A 67 3.93 -2.35 -9.21
C GLU A 67 3.80 -1.50 -7.95
N ALA A 68 4.85 -1.42 -7.13
CA ALA A 68 4.84 -0.61 -5.91
C ALA A 68 4.66 0.89 -6.20
N SER A 69 5.15 1.38 -7.34
CA SER A 69 4.89 2.76 -7.79
C SER A 69 3.46 2.92 -8.32
N THR A 70 2.96 1.93 -9.06
CA THR A 70 1.69 2.04 -9.79
C THR A 70 0.49 1.83 -8.87
N ASN A 71 0.61 0.92 -7.90
CA ASN A 71 -0.40 0.56 -6.92
C ASN A 71 -0.43 1.48 -5.71
N ARG A 72 0.31 2.59 -5.74
CA ARG A 72 0.25 3.59 -4.70
C ARG A 72 -1.10 4.31 -4.73
N ILE A 73 -1.73 4.35 -3.57
CA ILE A 73 -2.92 5.13 -3.27
C ILE A 73 -2.50 6.13 -2.20
N HIS A 74 -2.66 7.42 -2.46
CA HIS A 74 -2.56 8.45 -1.43
C HIS A 74 -3.92 8.52 -0.71
N ILE A 75 -3.92 8.28 0.59
CA ILE A 75 -5.14 8.23 1.41
C ILE A 75 -5.74 9.63 1.52
N ASP A 76 -4.88 10.66 1.60
CA ASP A 76 -5.27 12.06 1.65
C ASP A 76 -6.17 12.49 0.47
N ASP A 77 -6.05 11.82 -0.70
CA ASP A 77 -6.87 12.07 -1.90
C ASP A 77 -8.36 11.68 -1.74
N TYR A 78 -8.70 10.93 -0.67
CA TYR A 78 -10.04 10.37 -0.48
C TYR A 78 -10.75 10.91 0.76
N ILE A 79 -10.14 11.85 1.48
CA ILE A 79 -10.63 12.35 2.78
C ILE A 79 -10.78 13.88 2.82
N HIS A 80 -10.70 14.57 1.67
CA HIS A 80 -10.60 16.02 1.53
C HIS A 80 -11.66 16.89 2.25
N ASN A 81 -12.79 16.32 2.65
CA ASN A 81 -13.91 17.05 3.27
C ASN A 81 -13.98 16.90 4.80
N GLU A 82 -13.06 16.14 5.40
CA GLU A 82 -13.11 15.77 6.81
C GLU A 82 -11.82 16.19 7.52
N ASN A 83 -11.94 16.75 8.73
CA ASN A 83 -10.80 17.17 9.54
C ASN A 83 -10.21 15.97 10.29
N PHE A 84 -9.55 15.07 9.56
CA PHE A 84 -8.84 13.95 10.16
C PHE A 84 -7.48 14.38 10.74
N THR A 85 -7.15 13.81 11.88
CA THR A 85 -5.79 13.81 12.44
C THR A 85 -4.91 12.80 11.72
N THR A 86 -3.60 12.98 11.74
CA THR A 86 -2.63 12.00 11.19
C THR A 86 -2.86 10.58 11.71
N ASN A 87 -3.20 10.43 13.00
CA ASN A 87 -3.49 9.11 13.57
C ASN A 87 -4.73 8.46 12.96
N GLU A 88 -5.80 9.23 12.72
CA GLU A 88 -7.00 8.73 12.05
C GLU A 88 -6.72 8.32 10.60
N ILE A 89 -5.90 9.09 9.88
CA ILE A 89 -5.48 8.76 8.51
C ILE A 89 -4.67 7.45 8.49
N ILE A 90 -3.75 7.28 9.43
CA ILE A 90 -2.99 6.03 9.57
C ILE A 90 -3.89 4.86 9.97
N ASN A 91 -4.91 5.07 10.81
CA ASN A 91 -5.90 4.05 11.15
C ASN A 91 -6.71 3.62 9.91
N ILE A 92 -7.13 4.57 9.06
CA ILE A 92 -7.75 4.26 7.75
C ILE A 92 -6.78 3.41 6.94
N GLY A 93 -5.52 3.83 6.82
CA GLY A 93 -4.47 3.09 6.12
C GLY A 93 -4.31 1.66 6.61
N PHE A 94 -4.36 1.45 7.92
CA PHE A 94 -4.25 0.13 8.52
C PHE A 94 -5.47 -0.75 8.24
N SER A 95 -6.69 -0.18 8.30
CA SER A 95 -7.90 -0.89 7.87
C SER A 95 -7.84 -1.27 6.38
N LEU A 96 -7.26 -0.41 5.54
CA LEU A 96 -7.04 -0.71 4.12
C LEU A 96 -6.05 -1.86 3.92
N VAL A 97 -4.97 -1.95 4.72
CA VAL A 97 -4.07 -3.11 4.70
C VAL A 97 -4.86 -4.39 4.91
N GLN A 98 -5.70 -4.45 5.96
CA GLN A 98 -6.52 -5.62 6.27
C GLN A 98 -7.50 -5.95 5.14
N LEU A 99 -8.13 -4.92 4.54
CA LEU A 99 -9.01 -5.08 3.39
C LEU A 99 -8.27 -5.71 2.20
N VAL A 100 -7.08 -5.20 1.86
CA VAL A 100 -6.27 -5.72 0.75
C VAL A 100 -5.78 -7.13 1.04
N GLN A 101 -5.32 -7.45 2.26
CA GLN A 101 -4.95 -8.81 2.64
C GLN A 101 -6.12 -9.79 2.42
N ASN A 102 -7.30 -9.45 2.95
CA ASN A 102 -8.49 -10.29 2.85
C ASN A 102 -8.94 -10.47 1.41
N LEU A 103 -8.90 -9.40 0.63
CA LEU A 103 -9.28 -9.42 -0.78
C LEU A 103 -8.31 -10.25 -1.61
N TRP A 104 -7.00 -10.09 -1.38
CA TRP A 104 -5.96 -10.87 -2.04
C TRP A 104 -6.12 -12.36 -1.73
N ASN A 105 -6.20 -12.73 -0.45
CA ASN A 105 -6.36 -14.12 -0.01
C ASN A 105 -7.65 -14.77 -0.51
N LYS A 106 -8.68 -13.99 -0.83
CA LYS A 106 -9.94 -14.47 -1.39
C LYS A 106 -9.87 -14.70 -2.90
N LEU A 107 -9.09 -13.89 -3.62
CA LEU A 107 -9.09 -13.87 -5.08
C LEU A 107 -7.86 -14.54 -5.70
N ARG A 108 -6.81 -14.81 -4.91
CA ARG A 108 -5.50 -15.23 -5.41
C ARG A 108 -4.84 -16.25 -4.50
N ASP A 109 -3.98 -17.07 -5.10
CA ASP A 109 -3.19 -18.11 -4.42
C ASP A 109 -1.70 -17.75 -4.27
N ASP A 110 -1.25 -16.64 -4.89
CA ASP A 110 0.12 -16.15 -4.76
C ASP A 110 0.26 -15.13 -3.61
N GLU A 111 1.48 -14.64 -3.37
CA GLU A 111 1.75 -13.71 -2.28
C GLU A 111 1.92 -12.27 -2.77
N CYS A 112 1.49 -11.31 -1.95
CA CYS A 112 1.80 -9.89 -2.11
C CYS A 112 2.40 -9.30 -0.83
N SER A 113 3.21 -8.25 -1.02
CA SER A 113 3.64 -7.36 0.05
C SER A 113 2.79 -6.09 0.00
N ILE A 114 2.32 -5.64 1.16
CA ILE A 114 1.49 -4.47 1.36
C ILE A 114 2.27 -3.51 2.26
N ILE A 115 2.35 -2.25 1.86
CA ILE A 115 3.12 -1.22 2.54
C ILE A 115 2.19 -0.06 2.83
N LEU A 116 2.10 0.30 4.11
CA LEU A 116 1.50 1.54 4.56
C LEU A 116 2.63 2.47 5.00
N SER A 117 2.66 3.68 4.46
CA SER A 117 3.62 4.70 4.88
C SER A 117 2.97 6.05 5.09
N SER A 118 3.59 6.91 5.89
CA SER A 118 3.16 8.30 6.10
C SER A 118 4.38 9.18 6.28
N ASP A 119 4.42 10.30 5.55
CA ASP A 119 5.46 11.31 5.69
C ASP A 119 5.06 12.33 6.75
N LEU A 120 5.69 12.26 7.91
CA LEU A 120 5.36 13.08 9.06
C LEU A 120 5.90 14.51 8.95
N GLU A 121 6.86 14.75 8.06
CA GLU A 121 7.48 16.07 7.85
C GLU A 121 6.84 16.84 6.70
N SER A 122 5.83 16.27 6.04
CA SER A 122 5.17 16.91 4.91
C SER A 122 4.37 18.15 5.33
N ASP A 123 4.71 19.29 4.71
CA ASP A 123 3.99 20.56 4.87
C ASP A 123 2.53 20.49 4.36
N PHE A 124 2.18 19.44 3.61
CA PHE A 124 0.88 19.27 2.94
C PHE A 124 -0.01 18.21 3.63
N GLY A 125 0.24 17.92 4.91
CA GLY A 125 -0.48 16.89 5.68
C GLY A 125 0.32 15.59 5.78
N SER A 126 -0.33 14.53 6.28
CA SER A 126 0.35 13.26 6.62
C SER A 126 0.91 12.47 5.44
N ASN A 127 0.52 12.82 4.20
CA ASN A 127 0.90 12.18 2.95
C ASN A 127 0.95 10.64 3.10
N ALA A 128 -0.12 10.10 3.67
CA ALA A 128 -0.23 8.71 3.99
C ALA A 128 -0.57 7.94 2.71
N SER A 129 0.10 6.82 2.49
CA SER A 129 -0.10 6.01 1.29
C SER A 129 -0.13 4.52 1.59
N LEU A 130 -1.00 3.83 0.87
CA LEU A 130 -0.99 2.39 0.76
C LEU A 130 -0.40 2.01 -0.59
N THR A 131 0.48 1.03 -0.63
CA THR A 131 0.91 0.39 -1.88
C THR A 131 0.99 -1.12 -1.69
N PHE A 132 0.94 -1.85 -2.79
CA PHE A 132 1.23 -3.28 -2.79
C PHE A 132 2.00 -3.68 -4.06
N HIS A 133 2.69 -4.81 -3.97
CA HIS A 133 3.27 -5.47 -5.13
C HIS A 133 3.20 -6.99 -4.96
N LYS A 134 3.22 -7.73 -6.07
CA LYS A 134 3.36 -9.18 -6.05
C LYS A 134 4.75 -9.55 -5.55
N LYS A 135 4.85 -10.57 -4.70
CA LYS A 135 6.16 -11.08 -4.26
C LYS A 135 6.76 -11.96 -5.35
N ARG A 136 8.04 -11.71 -5.64
CA ARG A 136 8.84 -12.48 -6.59
C ARG A 136 10.11 -12.92 -5.89
N ALA A 137 10.57 -14.14 -6.18
CA ALA A 137 11.69 -14.76 -5.46
C ALA A 137 13.02 -13.99 -5.57
N ASN A 138 13.19 -13.18 -6.64
CA ASN A 138 14.45 -12.51 -6.97
C ASN A 138 14.34 -10.98 -7.01
N GLU A 139 13.23 -10.40 -6.55
CA GLU A 139 13.04 -8.95 -6.52
C GLU A 139 12.74 -8.51 -5.09
N ILE A 140 13.45 -7.47 -4.64
CA ILE A 140 13.32 -6.93 -3.28
C ILE A 140 13.12 -5.43 -3.40
N LEU A 141 12.01 -4.93 -2.86
CA LEU A 141 11.71 -3.50 -2.90
C LEU A 141 12.52 -2.70 -1.87
N MET A 142 12.72 -3.27 -0.67
CA MET A 142 13.38 -2.56 0.42
C MET A 142 14.14 -3.51 1.34
N ASP A 143 15.40 -3.15 1.60
CA ASP A 143 16.35 -3.98 2.36
C ASP A 143 16.41 -3.61 3.86
N SER A 144 16.09 -2.36 4.23
CA SER A 144 16.08 -1.89 5.62
C SER A 144 15.19 -0.66 5.82
N LEU A 145 14.65 -0.49 7.03
CA LEU A 145 13.95 0.72 7.50
C LEU A 145 14.86 1.65 8.33
N ASP A 146 16.15 1.33 8.48
CA ASP A 146 17.06 2.10 9.31
C ASP A 146 17.22 3.54 8.79
N GLY A 147 17.00 4.52 9.67
CA GLY A 147 17.05 5.94 9.31
C GLY A 147 15.86 6.43 8.47
N CYS A 148 14.84 5.60 8.26
CA CYS A 148 13.60 6.03 7.60
C CYS A 148 12.84 7.00 8.51
N LEU A 149 12.67 8.24 8.05
CA LEU A 149 11.95 9.30 8.77
C LEU A 149 10.43 9.15 8.67
N GLN A 150 9.95 8.49 7.61
CA GLN A 150 8.53 8.21 7.40
C GLN A 150 8.06 7.14 8.39
N ALA A 151 6.81 7.19 8.84
CA ALA A 151 6.20 6.04 9.49
C ALA A 151 5.98 4.96 8.42
N VAL A 152 6.45 3.73 8.63
CA VAL A 152 6.30 2.64 7.66
C VAL A 152 5.87 1.34 8.35
N PHE A 153 4.88 0.69 7.76
CA PHE A 153 4.40 -0.67 8.06
C PHE A 153 4.44 -1.50 6.79
N ILE A 154 4.96 -2.72 6.87
CA ILE A 154 5.05 -3.68 5.78
C ILE A 154 4.56 -5.02 6.29
N CYS A 155 3.72 -5.69 5.51
CA CYS A 155 3.31 -7.06 5.77
C CYS A 155 3.07 -7.82 4.47
N ASP A 156 3.14 -9.14 4.55
CA ASP A 156 2.65 -10.03 3.50
C ASP A 156 1.14 -10.28 3.69
N ASN A 157 0.44 -10.69 2.63
CA ASN A 157 -0.98 -11.08 2.71
C ASN A 157 -1.28 -12.20 3.72
N ASN A 158 -0.29 -13.06 3.98
CA ASN A 158 -0.42 -14.21 4.89
C ASN A 158 -0.03 -13.90 6.34
N ASP A 159 0.47 -12.69 6.62
CA ASP A 159 0.87 -12.32 7.98
C ASP A 159 -0.36 -12.11 8.87
N SER A 160 -0.36 -12.71 10.06
CA SER A 160 -1.37 -12.47 11.09
C SER A 160 -1.17 -11.08 11.69
N ILE A 161 -1.93 -10.10 11.21
CA ILE A 161 -1.94 -8.76 11.78
C ILE A 161 -2.82 -8.74 13.04
N THR A 162 -2.25 -9.28 14.12
CA THR A 162 -2.73 -9.09 15.50
C THR A 162 -1.85 -8.03 16.15
N ILE A 163 -2.14 -6.78 15.83
CA ILE A 163 -1.71 -5.64 16.64
C ILE A 163 -2.83 -5.34 17.62
#